data_AF-K1SMK4-F1
#
_entry.id   AF-K1SMK4-F1
#
_cell.length_a   1.000
_cell.length_b   1.000
_cell.length_c   1.000
_cell.angle_alpha   90.00
_cell.angle_beta   90.00
_cell.angle_gamma   90.00
#
_symmetry.space_group_name_H-M   'P 1'
#
loop_
_entity.id
_entity.type
_entity.pdbx_description
1 polymer ?
#
loop_
_entity_poly.entity_id
_entity_poly.type
_entity_poly.pdbx_seq_one_letter_code
_entity_poly.pdbx_strand_id
1 'polypeptide(L)'
;MAVIGSGPAGLTCAGDLAKKGYEVTVFEALHLAGGVLVYGIPEFRLPKAIVQKEVDGLKAMGVKVETNTVVGRTITIDELMEENGFEAVFIGSGAGLPMFMHIPGENLKGVYSANEFLTRINLMKAYREDSDTPIMDLRGKKVAVVGGGNVAMDA
;
A
#
# COMPACT_ATOMS: atom_id res chain seq x y z
N MET A 1 -16.62 13.52 -1.50
CA MET A 1 -16.41 12.06 -1.30
C MET A 1 -15.06 11.79 -0.65
N ALA A 2 -15.01 10.98 0.40
CA ALA A 2 -13.77 10.44 0.96
C ALA A 2 -13.54 8.99 0.49
N VAL A 3 -12.32 8.67 0.06
CA VAL A 3 -11.91 7.32 -0.35
C VAL A 3 -10.77 6.88 0.54
N ILE A 4 -10.95 5.81 1.30
CA ILE A 4 -9.95 5.29 2.25
C ILE A 4 -9.18 4.16 1.57
N GLY A 5 -7.88 4.36 1.37
CA GLY A 5 -6.97 3.45 0.70
C GLY A 5 -6.77 3.79 -0.79
N SER A 6 -5.50 3.86 -1.21
CA SER A 6 -5.11 4.17 -2.58
C SER A 6 -4.75 2.95 -3.42
N GLY A 7 -5.25 1.77 -3.05
CA GLY A 7 -5.14 0.57 -3.88
C GLY A 7 -5.98 0.67 -5.16
N PRO A 8 -5.95 -0.37 -6.02
CA PRO A 8 -6.68 -0.38 -7.30
C PRO A 8 -8.16 0.01 -7.17
N ALA A 9 -8.83 -0.49 -6.13
CA ALA A 9 -10.24 -0.20 -5.89
C ALA A 9 -10.49 1.28 -5.56
N GLY A 10 -9.68 1.88 -4.68
CA GLY A 10 -9.79 3.28 -4.30
C GLY A 10 -9.47 4.23 -5.45
N LEU A 11 -8.40 3.97 -6.20
CA LEU A 11 -8.03 4.76 -7.37
C LEU A 11 -9.10 4.71 -8.47
N THR A 12 -9.67 3.52 -8.71
CA THR A 12 -10.77 3.36 -9.69
C THR A 12 -12.02 4.11 -9.24
N CYS A 13 -12.43 3.94 -7.97
CA CYS A 13 -13.57 4.66 -7.41
C CYS A 13 -13.41 6.18 -7.52
N ALA A 14 -12.23 6.68 -7.16
CA ALA A 14 -11.92 8.11 -7.24
C ALA A 14 -11.97 8.63 -8.68
N GLY A 15 -11.39 7.90 -9.63
CA GLY A 15 -11.42 8.27 -11.05
C GLY A 15 -12.83 8.32 -11.63
N ASP A 16 -13.66 7.33 -11.34
CA ASP A 16 -15.03 7.29 -11.85
C ASP A 16 -15.92 8.38 -11.24
N LEU A 17 -15.72 8.71 -9.95
CA LEU A 17 -16.43 9.79 -9.30
C LEU A 17 -15.96 11.17 -9.77
N ALA A 18 -14.66 11.37 -9.96
CA ALA A 18 -14.12 12.62 -10.52
C ALA A 18 -14.67 12.90 -11.93
N LYS A 19 -14.74 11.87 -12.80
CA LYS A 19 -15.35 11.99 -14.14
C LYS A 19 -16.84 12.38 -14.11
N LYS A 20 -17.54 12.07 -13.03
CA LYS A 20 -18.95 12.46 -12.81
C LYS A 20 -19.09 13.86 -12.19
N GLY A 21 -17.98 14.55 -11.94
CA GLY A 21 -17.96 15.91 -11.38
C GLY A 21 -17.96 15.97 -9.86
N TYR A 22 -17.73 14.86 -9.15
CA TYR A 22 -17.64 14.89 -7.69
C TYR A 22 -16.26 15.31 -7.22
N GLU A 23 -16.20 16.07 -6.13
CA GLU A 23 -14.95 16.32 -5.40
C GLU A 23 -14.55 15.08 -4.60
N VAL A 24 -13.37 14.54 -4.89
CA VAL A 24 -12.87 13.32 -4.26
C VAL A 24 -11.53 13.57 -3.58
N THR A 25 -11.42 13.12 -2.33
CA THR A 25 -10.15 13.03 -1.60
C THR A 25 -9.86 11.58 -1.25
N VAL A 26 -8.69 11.08 -1.66
CA VAL A 26 -8.17 9.75 -1.33
C VAL A 26 -7.22 9.88 -0.14
N PHE A 27 -7.48 9.12 0.92
CA PHE A 27 -6.62 9.04 2.10
C PHE A 27 -5.81 7.74 2.05
N GLU A 28 -4.49 7.84 2.14
CA GLU A 28 -3.57 6.71 2.11
C GLU A 28 -2.70 6.68 3.37
N ALA A 29 -2.61 5.51 3.99
CA ALA A 29 -1.84 5.31 5.22
C ALA A 29 -0.33 5.43 4.98
N LEU A 30 0.16 4.97 3.83
CA LEU A 30 1.56 5.00 3.46
C LEU A 30 1.97 6.35 2.84
N HIS A 31 3.29 6.54 2.70
CA HIS A 31 3.86 7.75 2.12
C HIS A 31 3.78 7.78 0.58
N LEU A 32 3.39 6.68 -0.07
CA LEU A 32 3.12 6.60 -1.51
C LEU A 32 1.76 5.97 -1.78
N ALA A 33 1.09 6.49 -2.80
CA ALA A 33 -0.19 5.96 -3.27
C ALA A 33 -0.01 4.78 -4.23
N GLY A 34 -0.99 3.86 -4.26
CA GLY A 34 -1.04 2.72 -5.18
C GLY A 34 -1.24 1.36 -4.48
N GLY A 35 -1.19 1.32 -3.15
CA GLY A 35 -1.40 0.12 -2.35
C GLY A 35 -0.47 -1.03 -2.75
N VAL A 36 -1.03 -2.25 -2.88
CA VAL A 36 -0.26 -3.47 -3.20
C VAL A 36 0.49 -3.38 -4.54
N LEU A 37 0.06 -2.49 -5.45
CA LEU A 37 0.75 -2.25 -6.71
C LEU A 37 2.13 -1.61 -6.50
N VAL A 38 2.32 -0.90 -5.38
CA VAL A 38 3.58 -0.22 -5.02
C VAL A 38 4.38 -1.03 -4.00
N TYR A 39 3.76 -1.45 -2.90
CA TYR A 39 4.50 -2.15 -1.83
C TYR A 39 4.60 -3.67 -2.03
N GLY A 40 3.70 -4.29 -2.78
CA GLY A 40 3.59 -5.75 -2.86
C GLY A 40 4.18 -6.35 -4.14
N ILE A 41 3.64 -5.96 -5.30
CA ILE A 41 4.07 -6.52 -6.59
C ILE A 41 5.48 -6.01 -6.93
N PRO A 42 6.45 -6.84 -7.31
CA PRO A 42 7.80 -6.36 -7.64
C PRO A 42 7.90 -5.54 -8.92
N GLU A 43 8.93 -4.68 -9.02
CA GLU A 43 9.20 -3.82 -10.19
C GLU A 43 9.32 -4.63 -11.50
N PHE A 44 9.92 -5.82 -11.44
CA PHE A 44 10.12 -6.67 -12.62
C PHE A 44 8.81 -7.23 -13.20
N ARG A 45 7.71 -7.23 -12.42
CA ARG A 45 6.37 -7.60 -12.89
C ARG A 45 5.50 -6.39 -13.19
N LEU A 46 5.61 -5.34 -12.38
CA LEU A 46 4.82 -4.13 -12.50
C LEU A 46 5.70 -2.89 -12.26
N PRO A 47 6.11 -2.21 -13.35
CA PRO A 47 6.88 -0.98 -13.24
C PRO A 47 6.13 0.10 -12.47
N LYS A 48 6.78 0.71 -11.47
CA LYS A 48 6.18 1.72 -10.57
C LYS A 48 5.80 2.99 -11.32
N ALA A 49 6.49 3.29 -12.41
CA ALA A 49 6.18 4.41 -13.29
C ALA A 49 4.76 4.34 -13.87
N ILE A 50 4.22 3.13 -14.11
CA ILE A 50 2.85 2.97 -14.61
C ILE A 50 1.85 3.36 -13.52
N VAL A 51 2.07 2.88 -12.29
CA VAL A 51 1.19 3.20 -11.15
C VAL A 51 1.23 4.69 -10.85
N GLN A 52 2.42 5.30 -10.88
CA GLN A 52 2.58 6.74 -10.68
C GLN A 52 1.83 7.54 -11.74
N LYS A 53 1.90 7.13 -13.01
CA LYS A 53 1.16 7.78 -14.11
C LYS A 53 -0.35 7.76 -13.89
N GLU A 54 -0.91 6.66 -13.40
CA GLU A 54 -2.33 6.57 -13.05
C GLU A 54 -2.70 7.52 -11.90
N VAL A 55 -1.89 7.56 -10.85
CA VAL A 55 -2.09 8.47 -9.71
C VAL A 55 -2.00 9.94 -10.16
N ASP A 56 -1.03 10.29 -11.00
CA ASP A 56 -0.87 11.64 -11.53
C ASP A 56 -2.03 12.02 -12.45
N GLY A 57 -2.55 11.07 -13.23
CA GLY A 57 -3.76 11.26 -14.02
C GLY A 57 -4.98 11.60 -13.16
N LEU A 58 -5.17 10.92 -12.03
CA LEU A 58 -6.23 11.25 -11.07
C LEU A 58 -6.05 12.65 -10.47
N LYS A 59 -4.82 13.00 -10.08
CA LYS A 59 -4.51 14.35 -9.56
C LYS A 59 -4.81 15.43 -10.60
N ALA A 60 -4.47 15.20 -11.87
CA ALA A 60 -4.77 16.10 -12.97
C ALA A 60 -6.29 16.26 -13.22
N MET A 61 -7.10 15.27 -12.85
CA MET A 61 -8.57 15.37 -12.86
C MET A 61 -9.15 16.05 -11.60
N GLY A 62 -8.30 16.56 -10.70
CA GLY A 62 -8.72 17.25 -9.48
C GLY A 62 -8.92 16.35 -8.26
N VAL A 63 -8.58 15.06 -8.34
CA VAL A 63 -8.59 14.16 -7.16
C VAL A 63 -7.46 14.57 -6.22
N LYS A 64 -7.81 14.84 -4.96
CA LYS A 64 -6.81 15.06 -3.90
C LYS A 64 -6.33 13.73 -3.35
N VAL A 65 -5.04 13.61 -3.05
CA VAL A 65 -4.44 12.39 -2.49
C VAL A 65 -3.62 12.76 -1.27
N GLU A 66 -4.14 12.42 -0.09
CA GLU A 66 -3.56 12.68 1.22
C GLU A 66 -2.87 11.43 1.74
N THR A 67 -1.56 11.35 1.52
CA THR A 67 -0.69 10.26 2.04
C THR A 67 -0.38 10.46 3.53
N ASN A 68 0.15 9.42 4.18
CA ASN A 68 0.47 9.41 5.62
C ASN A 68 -0.75 9.62 6.54
N THR A 69 -1.95 9.28 6.07
CA THR A 69 -3.20 9.40 6.82
C THR A 69 -3.74 8.03 7.15
N VAL A 70 -3.55 7.58 8.40
CA VAL A 70 -4.07 6.31 8.88
C VAL A 70 -5.49 6.52 9.40
N VAL A 71 -6.49 6.33 8.54
CA VAL A 71 -7.89 6.46 8.95
C VAL A 71 -8.23 5.39 10.00
N GLY A 72 -8.89 5.80 11.08
CA GLY A 72 -9.07 5.06 12.33
C GLY A 72 -8.01 5.35 13.42
N ARG A 73 -6.96 6.13 13.10
CA ARG A 73 -5.94 6.58 14.05
C ARG A 73 -5.69 8.08 13.97
N THR A 74 -5.41 8.59 12.78
CA THR A 74 -5.12 10.01 12.53
C THR A 74 -6.40 10.83 12.36
N ILE A 75 -7.42 10.19 11.78
CA ILE A 75 -8.76 10.73 11.56
C ILE A 75 -9.75 9.57 11.53
N THR A 76 -10.96 9.75 12.03
CA THR A 76 -12.03 8.75 12.07
C THR A 76 -13.02 8.95 10.93
N ILE A 77 -13.87 7.95 10.69
CA ILE A 77 -14.95 8.06 9.70
C ILE A 77 -15.97 9.12 10.14
N ASP A 78 -16.26 9.19 11.44
CA ASP A 78 -17.20 10.15 12.01
C ASP A 78 -16.67 11.58 11.82
N GLU A 79 -15.40 11.85 12.12
CA GLU A 79 -14.76 13.16 11.84
C GLU A 79 -14.82 13.51 10.34
N LEU A 80 -14.54 12.55 9.46
CA LEU A 80 -14.66 12.78 8.01
C LEU A 80 -16.07 13.24 7.62
N MET A 81 -17.11 12.59 8.14
CA MET A 81 -18.49 12.89 7.77
C MET A 81 -19.05 14.13 8.46
N GLU A 82 -18.82 14.26 9.77
CA GLU A 82 -19.45 15.28 10.61
C GLU A 82 -18.65 16.59 10.65
N GLU A 83 -17.31 16.52 10.64
CA GLU A 83 -16.44 17.69 10.80
C GLU A 83 -15.82 18.15 9.48
N ASN A 84 -15.43 17.23 8.61
CA ASN A 84 -14.78 17.56 7.33
C ASN A 84 -15.75 17.65 6.15
N GLY A 85 -17.06 17.47 6.38
CA GLY A 85 -18.11 17.71 5.38
C GLY A 85 -18.16 16.68 4.26
N PHE A 86 -17.61 15.47 4.45
CA PHE A 86 -17.73 14.41 3.46
C PHE A 86 -19.11 13.74 3.54
N GLU A 87 -19.91 13.86 2.48
CA GLU A 87 -21.26 13.24 2.42
C GLU A 87 -21.25 11.71 2.28
N ALA A 88 -20.12 11.14 1.85
CA ALA A 88 -19.97 9.70 1.65
C ALA A 88 -18.51 9.26 1.77
N VAL A 89 -18.34 8.01 2.21
CA VAL A 89 -17.04 7.36 2.43
C VAL A 89 -17.02 6.01 1.71
N PHE A 90 -15.97 5.76 0.93
CA PHE A 90 -15.67 4.44 0.36
C PHE A 90 -14.46 3.83 1.08
N ILE A 91 -14.57 2.58 1.51
CA ILE A 91 -13.51 1.87 2.22
C ILE A 91 -12.88 0.83 1.28
N GLY A 92 -11.68 1.15 0.80
CA GLY A 92 -10.84 0.30 -0.04
C GLY A 92 -9.49 -0.02 0.60
N SER A 93 -9.44 -0.17 1.92
CA SER A 93 -8.20 -0.40 2.70
C SER A 93 -7.53 -1.75 2.41
N GLY A 94 -8.28 -2.70 1.81
CA GLY A 94 -7.77 -4.02 1.44
C GLY A 94 -7.48 -4.92 2.64
N ALA A 95 -6.67 -5.96 2.41
CA ALA A 95 -6.29 -6.96 3.41
C ALA A 95 -4.77 -6.93 3.63
N GLY A 96 -4.26 -5.86 4.26
CA GLY A 96 -2.83 -5.61 4.43
C GLY A 96 -2.16 -6.30 5.63
N LEU A 97 -2.92 -6.97 6.49
CA LEU A 97 -2.36 -7.64 7.67
C LEU A 97 -1.82 -9.03 7.29
N PRO A 98 -0.59 -9.38 7.71
CA PRO A 98 -0.05 -10.72 7.50
C PRO A 98 -0.77 -11.75 8.37
N MET A 99 -0.83 -12.98 7.88
CA MET A 99 -1.24 -14.15 8.67
C MET A 99 0.01 -14.80 9.26
N PHE A 100 0.07 -14.90 10.59
CA PHE A 100 1.14 -15.61 11.30
C PHE A 100 0.73 -17.05 11.61
N MET A 101 1.70 -17.96 11.63
CA MET A 101 1.46 -19.39 11.87
C MET A 101 1.38 -19.73 13.35
N HIS A 102 1.82 -18.84 14.24
CA HIS A 102 1.89 -19.02 15.68
C HIS A 102 2.74 -20.21 16.09
N ILE A 103 3.89 -20.38 15.42
CA ILE A 103 4.83 -21.48 15.66
C ILE A 103 6.09 -21.01 16.39
N PRO A 104 6.74 -21.90 17.16
CA PRO A 104 8.02 -21.58 17.79
C PRO A 104 9.05 -21.09 16.78
N GLY A 105 9.68 -19.95 17.08
CA GLY A 105 10.74 -19.37 16.25
C GLY A 105 10.27 -18.40 15.15
N GLU A 106 8.96 -18.12 15.03
CA GLU A 106 8.43 -17.18 14.01
C GLU A 106 8.91 -15.73 14.16
N ASN A 107 9.46 -15.37 15.33
CA ASN A 107 10.02 -14.04 15.62
C ASN A 107 11.57 -14.04 15.64
N LEU A 108 12.23 -15.11 15.18
CA LEU A 108 13.70 -15.14 15.12
C LEU A 108 14.24 -14.18 14.06
N LYS A 109 15.47 -13.70 14.27
CA LYS A 109 16.15 -12.82 13.31
C LYS A 109 16.29 -13.51 11.96
N GLY A 110 15.82 -12.84 10.90
CA GLY A 110 15.83 -13.37 9.53
C GLY A 110 14.54 -14.05 9.11
N VAL A 111 13.56 -14.17 10.02
CA VAL A 111 12.17 -14.51 9.67
C VAL A 111 11.42 -13.22 9.36
N TYR A 112 10.77 -13.19 8.20
CA TYR A 112 9.97 -12.05 7.74
C TYR A 112 8.57 -12.52 7.38
N SER A 113 7.56 -11.71 7.68
CA SER A 113 6.29 -11.86 6.96
C SER A 113 6.51 -11.43 5.50
N ALA A 114 5.78 -12.04 4.56
CA ALA A 114 5.91 -11.66 3.15
C ALA A 114 5.57 -10.17 2.92
N ASN A 115 4.58 -9.64 3.66
CA ASN A 115 4.23 -8.23 3.56
C ASN A 115 5.37 -7.32 4.04
N GLU A 116 6.05 -7.67 5.15
CA GLU A 116 7.22 -6.92 5.61
C GLU A 116 8.36 -6.98 4.58
N PHE A 117 8.70 -8.18 4.12
CA PHE A 117 9.81 -8.38 3.18
C PHE A 117 9.58 -7.59 1.87
N LEU A 118 8.40 -7.75 1.27
CA LEU A 118 8.03 -7.08 0.03
C LEU A 118 7.91 -5.56 0.23
N THR A 119 7.37 -5.08 1.35
CA THR A 119 7.33 -3.64 1.63
C THR A 119 8.73 -3.05 1.73
N ARG A 120 9.65 -3.72 2.47
CA ARG A 120 11.05 -3.28 2.56
C ARG A 120 11.70 -3.25 1.19
N ILE A 121 11.52 -4.28 0.37
CA ILE A 121 12.15 -4.37 -0.95
C ILE A 121 11.55 -3.38 -1.96
N ASN A 122 10.22 -3.35 -2.08
CA ASN A 122 9.53 -2.63 -3.16
C ASN A 122 9.27 -1.17 -2.82
N LEU A 123 8.78 -0.88 -1.61
CA LEU A 123 8.44 0.48 -1.18
C LEU A 123 9.69 1.19 -0.65
N MET A 124 10.39 0.56 0.29
CA MET A 124 11.52 1.17 0.98
C MET A 124 12.87 0.98 0.27
N LYS A 125 12.90 0.20 -0.81
CA LYS A 125 14.09 -0.03 -1.65
C LYS A 125 15.28 -0.66 -0.90
N ALA A 126 15.00 -1.63 -0.02
CA ALA A 126 16.00 -2.33 0.81
C ALA A 126 17.11 -3.06 0.02
N TYR A 127 16.99 -3.19 -1.30
CA TYR A 127 18.05 -3.69 -2.18
C TYR A 127 19.17 -2.65 -2.42
N ARG A 128 18.97 -1.39 -2.02
CA ARG A 128 19.97 -0.32 -2.08
C ARG A 128 20.76 -0.27 -0.78
N GLU A 129 22.04 0.10 -0.87
CA GLU A 129 22.93 0.19 0.30
C GLU A 129 22.56 1.34 1.26
N ASP A 130 21.86 2.37 0.76
CA ASP A 130 21.46 3.58 1.51
C ASP A 130 20.04 3.51 2.10
N SER A 131 19.37 2.35 2.03
CA SER A 131 18.01 2.19 2.57
C SER A 131 17.98 2.24 4.10
N ASP A 132 17.11 3.06 4.67
CA ASP A 132 16.88 3.15 6.13
C ASP A 132 16.26 1.89 6.75
N THR A 133 15.63 1.03 5.94
CA THR A 133 14.97 -0.20 6.41
C THR A 133 15.54 -1.46 5.72
N PRO A 134 16.83 -1.77 5.89
CA PRO A 134 17.45 -2.90 5.20
C PRO A 134 16.86 -4.23 5.66
N ILE A 135 17.04 -5.25 4.83
CA ILE A 135 16.83 -6.66 5.21
C ILE A 135 18.17 -7.30 5.56
N MET A 136 18.14 -8.51 6.14
CA MET A 136 19.34 -9.31 6.32
C MET A 136 20.01 -9.54 4.95
N ASP A 137 21.34 -9.35 4.87
CA ASP A 137 22.09 -9.71 3.66
C ASP A 137 21.94 -11.21 3.38
N LEU A 138 21.43 -11.54 2.19
CA LEU A 138 21.12 -12.90 1.75
C LEU A 138 22.23 -13.50 0.86
N ARG A 139 23.28 -12.74 0.51
CA ARG A 139 24.38 -13.24 -0.33
C ARG A 139 25.02 -14.49 0.29
N GLY A 140 25.07 -15.58 -0.48
CA GLY A 140 25.62 -16.87 -0.04
C GLY A 140 24.79 -17.61 1.01
N LYS A 141 23.56 -17.15 1.31
CA LYS A 141 22.65 -17.81 2.27
C LYS A 141 21.60 -18.66 1.55
N LYS A 142 21.00 -19.57 2.30
CA LYS A 142 19.82 -20.34 1.87
C LYS A 142 18.57 -19.65 2.39
N VAL A 143 17.59 -19.48 1.51
CA VAL A 143 16.30 -18.84 1.82
C VAL A 143 15.21 -19.90 1.68
N ALA A 144 14.24 -19.87 2.61
CA ALA A 144 13.03 -20.68 2.53
C ALA A 144 11.82 -19.73 2.50
N VAL A 145 10.95 -19.93 1.52
CA VAL A 145 9.68 -19.22 1.41
C VAL A 145 8.56 -20.21 1.71
N VAL A 146 7.68 -19.87 2.65
CA VAL A 146 6.56 -20.72 3.08
C VAL A 146 5.27 -20.17 2.49
N GLY A 147 4.79 -20.83 1.44
CA GLY A 147 3.57 -20.46 0.72
C GLY A 147 3.61 -20.97 -0.72
N GLY A 148 2.49 -20.83 -1.45
CA GLY A 148 2.38 -21.28 -2.85
C GLY A 148 1.60 -20.34 -3.77
N GLY A 149 1.28 -19.13 -3.31
CA GLY A 149 0.58 -18.11 -4.10
C GLY A 149 1.54 -17.12 -4.75
N ASN A 150 0.98 -16.12 -5.45
CA ASN A 150 1.76 -15.04 -6.07
C ASN A 150 2.72 -14.36 -5.09
N VAL A 151 2.27 -14.12 -3.86
CA VAL A 151 3.08 -13.51 -2.80
C VAL A 151 4.32 -14.35 -2.46
N ALA A 152 4.23 -15.69 -2.52
CA ALA A 152 5.36 -16.57 -2.29
C ALA A 152 6.32 -16.65 -3.48
N MET A 153 5.85 -16.38 -4.69
CA MET A 153 6.71 -16.29 -5.89
C MET A 153 7.43 -14.94 -5.98
N ASP A 154 6.80 -13.89 -5.45
CA ASP A 154 7.33 -12.52 -5.46
C ASP A 154 8.36 -12.26 -4.33
N ALA A 155 8.24 -12.96 -3.19
CA ALA A 155 9.12 -12.86 -2.03
C ALA A 155 10.38 -13.72 -2.18
#